data_AF-A0A7R9X292-F1
#
_entry.id   AF-A0A7R9X292-F1
#
_cell.length_a   1.000
_cell.length_b   1.000
_cell.length_c   1.000
_cell.angle_alpha   90.00
_cell.angle_beta   90.00
_cell.angle_gamma   90.00
#
_symmetry.space_group_name_H-M   'P 1'
#
loop_
_entity.id
_entity.type
_entity.pdbx_description
1 polymer ?
#
loop_
_entity_poly.entity_id
_entity_poly.type
_entity_poly.pdbx_seq_one_letter_code
_entity_poly.pdbx_strand_id
1 'polypeptide(L)'
;DMNVSYFYDTDQTFGIPLNDGNWTGVVEKLRLGVIDAAILDLTDTPYRREVIDFTFPIGMRRWNMYVKRSNVFECKGNCEYQLFKQFLWVSIGTTSMLTLGAWFLKYMHNITFQSCAKPKAVNNNDIVISKTAVFTIFTQNL
;
A
#
# COMPACT_ATOMS: atom_id res chain seq x y z
N ASP A 1 47.48 -33.29 -32.48
CA ASP A 1 47.31 -31.92 -31.96
C ASP A 1 46.05 -31.30 -32.53
N MET A 2 45.10 -30.93 -31.67
CA MET A 2 43.95 -30.12 -32.08
C MET A 2 44.34 -28.65 -31.95
N ASN A 3 44.32 -27.92 -33.06
CA ASN A 3 44.53 -26.48 -33.07
C ASN A 3 43.23 -25.79 -32.64
N VAL A 4 43.28 -24.98 -31.58
CA VAL A 4 42.11 -24.27 -31.05
C VAL A 4 42.40 -22.77 -31.13
N SER A 5 41.57 -22.04 -31.86
CA SER A 5 41.58 -20.58 -31.92
C SER A 5 40.34 -20.01 -31.24
N TYR A 6 40.50 -18.87 -30.58
CA TYR A 6 39.43 -18.19 -29.87
C TYR A 6 39.00 -16.96 -30.65
N PHE A 7 37.69 -16.76 -30.76
CA PHE A 7 37.10 -15.60 -31.40
C PHE A 7 36.09 -14.95 -30.45
N TYR A 8 36.09 -13.62 -30.40
CA TYR A 8 35.09 -12.87 -29.66
C TYR A 8 34.05 -12.35 -30.64
N ASP A 9 32.77 -12.62 -30.34
CA ASP A 9 31.68 -12.13 -31.15
C ASP A 9 31.55 -10.61 -30.99
N THR A 10 31.71 -9.86 -32.08
CA THR A 10 31.57 -8.39 -32.11
C THR A 10 30.13 -7.96 -31.91
N ASP A 11 29.19 -8.79 -32.32
CA ASP A 11 27.76 -8.43 -32.35
C ASP A 11 27.14 -8.60 -30.96
N GLN A 12 27.76 -9.39 -30.07
CA GLN A 12 27.30 -9.71 -28.71
C GLN A 12 25.83 -10.16 -28.64
N THR A 13 25.34 -10.81 -29.70
CA THR A 13 23.97 -11.29 -29.77
C THR A 13 23.93 -12.81 -29.71
N PHE A 14 23.11 -13.36 -28.83
CA PHE A 14 22.94 -14.81 -28.74
C PHE A 14 22.33 -15.39 -30.02
N GLY A 15 21.37 -14.67 -30.59
CA GLY A 15 20.62 -15.09 -31.77
C GLY A 15 19.12 -15.18 -31.51
N ILE A 16 18.38 -14.55 -32.41
CA ILE A 16 16.92 -14.62 -32.51
C ILE A 16 16.54 -15.23 -33.86
N PRO A 17 15.41 -15.94 -33.94
CA PRO A 17 14.88 -16.33 -35.22
C PRO A 17 14.42 -15.17 -36.05
N LEU A 18 14.59 -15.34 -37.35
CA LEU A 18 14.04 -14.50 -38.39
C LEU A 18 12.84 -15.22 -39.04
N ASN A 19 11.97 -14.46 -39.71
CA ASN A 19 10.75 -14.99 -40.33
C ASN A 19 11.02 -15.92 -41.52
N ASP A 20 12.22 -15.85 -42.10
CA ASP A 20 12.69 -16.67 -43.21
C ASP A 20 13.27 -18.03 -42.75
N GLY A 21 13.25 -18.31 -41.44
CA GLY A 21 13.82 -19.53 -40.87
C GLY A 21 15.34 -19.46 -40.63
N ASN A 22 15.96 -18.31 -40.89
CA ASN A 22 17.35 -18.05 -40.50
C ASN A 22 17.44 -17.56 -39.06
N TRP A 23 18.67 -17.51 -38.55
CA TRP A 23 18.96 -16.96 -37.24
C TRP A 23 19.92 -15.79 -37.33
N THR A 24 20.04 -15.05 -36.23
CA THR A 24 21.08 -14.04 -36.05
C THR A 24 22.10 -14.49 -35.02
N GLY A 25 23.17 -13.70 -34.84
CA GLY A 25 24.11 -13.83 -33.74
C GLY A 25 24.86 -15.17 -33.71
N VAL A 26 25.22 -15.60 -32.50
CA VAL A 26 26.04 -16.80 -32.30
C VAL A 26 25.32 -18.09 -32.75
N VAL A 27 23.99 -18.18 -32.61
CA VAL A 27 23.23 -19.34 -33.09
C VAL A 27 23.38 -19.54 -34.60
N GLU A 28 23.35 -18.46 -35.39
CA GLU A 28 23.56 -18.56 -36.84
C GLU A 28 25.00 -18.96 -37.18
N LYS A 29 26.00 -18.42 -36.46
CA LYS A 29 27.41 -18.77 -36.66
C LYS A 29 27.68 -20.25 -36.37
N LEU A 30 27.03 -20.82 -35.36
CA LEU A 30 27.07 -22.25 -35.07
C LEU A 30 26.38 -23.06 -36.18
N ARG A 31 25.17 -22.65 -36.58
CA ARG A 31 24.39 -23.34 -37.63
C ARG A 31 25.11 -23.37 -38.98
N LEU A 32 25.76 -22.26 -39.35
CA LEU A 32 26.53 -22.14 -40.59
C LEU A 32 27.92 -22.81 -40.51
N GLY A 33 28.32 -23.33 -39.36
CA GLY A 33 29.64 -23.95 -39.16
C GLY A 33 30.80 -22.95 -39.22
N VAL A 34 30.54 -21.67 -38.97
CA VAL A 34 31.59 -20.63 -38.88
C VAL A 34 32.40 -20.78 -37.60
N ILE A 35 31.75 -21.31 -36.54
CA ILE A 35 32.38 -21.68 -35.29
C ILE A 35 31.94 -23.10 -34.90
N ASP A 36 32.86 -23.87 -34.34
CA ASP A 36 32.58 -25.28 -33.96
C ASP A 36 31.87 -25.38 -32.61
N ALA A 37 32.17 -24.45 -31.70
CA ALA A 37 31.61 -24.42 -30.36
C ALA A 37 31.55 -22.98 -29.82
N ALA A 38 30.60 -22.75 -28.92
CA ALA A 38 30.42 -21.46 -28.27
C ALA A 38 30.29 -21.64 -26.75
N ILE A 39 31.08 -20.88 -25.98
CA ILE A 39 31.01 -20.87 -24.51
C ILE A 39 30.27 -19.60 -24.08
N LEU A 40 28.98 -19.73 -23.81
CA LEU A 40 28.08 -18.61 -23.52
C LEU A 40 27.11 -19.00 -22.40
N ASP A 41 26.56 -18.00 -21.69
CA ASP A 41 25.39 -18.20 -20.84
C ASP A 41 24.11 -18.23 -21.69
N LEU A 42 24.00 -19.25 -22.52
CA LEU A 42 22.88 -19.43 -23.45
C LEU A 42 21.79 -20.27 -22.78
N THR A 43 20.58 -19.72 -22.72
CA THR A 43 19.42 -20.51 -22.27
C THR A 43 19.06 -21.55 -23.32
N ASP A 44 19.03 -22.80 -22.87
CA ASP A 44 18.56 -23.95 -23.63
C ASP A 44 17.02 -23.89 -23.75
N THR A 45 16.54 -23.64 -24.97
CA THR A 45 15.12 -23.55 -25.29
C THR A 45 14.78 -24.55 -26.40
N PRO A 46 13.55 -25.10 -26.46
CA PRO A 46 13.16 -26.07 -27.48
C PRO A 46 13.45 -25.58 -28.90
N TYR A 47 13.15 -24.31 -29.16
CA TYR A 47 13.35 -23.70 -30.46
C TYR A 47 14.83 -23.58 -30.87
N ARG A 48 15.75 -23.44 -29.90
CA ARG A 48 17.21 -23.47 -30.19
C ARG A 48 17.73 -24.89 -30.38
N ARG A 49 17.18 -25.87 -29.67
CA ARG A 49 17.53 -27.30 -29.85
C ARG A 49 17.21 -27.84 -31.24
N GLU A 50 16.30 -27.20 -31.97
CA GLU A 50 15.97 -27.59 -33.34
C GLU A 50 17.07 -27.23 -34.35
N VAL A 51 17.99 -26.31 -34.00
CA VAL A 51 19.01 -25.80 -34.92
C VAL A 51 20.44 -25.96 -34.42
N ILE A 52 20.64 -26.11 -33.11
CA ILE A 52 21.95 -26.33 -32.49
C ILE A 52 21.85 -27.35 -31.36
N ASP A 53 22.90 -28.13 -31.18
CA ASP A 53 23.01 -29.05 -30.06
C ASP A 53 23.59 -28.36 -28.82
N PHE A 54 23.03 -28.68 -27.66
CA PHE A 54 23.53 -28.23 -26.37
C PHE A 54 24.27 -29.36 -25.67
N THR A 55 25.32 -29.00 -24.92
CA THR A 55 25.94 -29.91 -23.97
C THR A 55 25.08 -30.02 -22.70
N PHE A 56 25.62 -30.60 -21.64
CA PHE A 56 24.93 -30.62 -20.35
C PHE A 56 24.83 -29.19 -19.77
N PRO A 57 23.69 -28.81 -19.16
CA PRO A 57 23.53 -27.49 -18.58
C PRO A 57 24.47 -27.31 -17.38
N ILE A 58 25.36 -26.32 -17.48
CA ILE A 58 26.37 -26.02 -16.44
C ILE A 58 25.72 -25.31 -15.23
N GLY A 59 24.57 -24.65 -15.43
CA GLY A 59 23.83 -23.98 -14.37
C GLY A 59 22.33 -23.93 -14.64
N MET A 60 21.53 -24.07 -13.59
CA MET A 60 20.07 -23.89 -13.66
C MET A 60 19.70 -22.49 -13.17
N ARG A 61 19.20 -21.65 -14.07
CA ARG A 61 18.61 -20.35 -13.70
C ARG A 61 17.10 -20.50 -13.49
N ARG A 62 16.57 -19.82 -12.48
CA ARG A 62 15.12 -19.67 -12.24
C ARG A 62 14.69 -18.26 -12.59
N TRP A 63 13.50 -18.13 -13.16
CA TRP A 63 12.87 -16.83 -13.39
C TRP A 63 12.44 -16.24 -12.06
N ASN A 64 13.20 -15.26 -11.57
CA ASN A 64 12.88 -14.53 -10.35
C ASN A 64 12.41 -13.14 -10.75
N MET A 65 11.25 -12.73 -10.25
CA MET A 65 10.77 -11.36 -10.40
C MET A 65 11.41 -10.49 -9.32
N TYR A 66 12.23 -9.52 -9.74
CA TYR A 66 12.80 -8.52 -8.85
C TYR A 66 11.95 -7.26 -8.90
N VAL A 67 11.19 -7.00 -7.83
CA VAL A 67 10.44 -5.75 -7.67
C VAL A 67 11.28 -4.78 -6.85
N LYS A 68 11.47 -3.56 -7.37
CA LYS A 68 12.13 -2.50 -6.60
C LYS A 68 11.38 -2.30 -5.29
N ARG A 69 12.09 -2.41 -4.16
CA ARG A 69 11.52 -2.10 -2.84
C ARG A 69 10.98 -0.67 -2.86
N SER A 70 9.70 -0.53 -2.57
CA SER A 70 9.05 0.78 -2.49
C SER A 70 9.32 1.36 -1.09
N ASN A 71 9.89 2.56 -1.02
CA ASN A 71 10.15 3.25 0.26
C ASN A 71 8.89 4.01 0.75
N VAL A 72 7.69 3.53 0.47
CA VAL A 72 6.46 4.36 0.46
C VAL A 72 5.64 4.25 1.75
N PHE A 73 6.29 4.04 2.90
CA PHE A 73 5.63 4.19 4.20
C PHE A 73 6.13 5.43 4.95
N GLU A 74 6.58 6.46 4.24
CA GLU A 74 6.76 7.79 4.82
C GLU A 74 5.39 8.45 4.99
N CYS A 75 4.75 8.15 6.11
CA CYS A 75 3.52 8.80 6.51
C CYS A 75 3.79 10.28 6.83
N LYS A 76 3.58 11.17 5.85
CA LYS A 76 3.59 12.62 6.10
C LYS A 76 2.47 12.98 7.08
N GLY A 77 2.77 13.86 8.04
CA GLY A 77 2.13 14.08 9.35
C GLY A 77 0.60 14.25 9.47
N ASN A 78 -0.17 14.05 8.40
CA ASN A 78 -1.65 14.04 8.41
C ASN A 78 -2.23 12.65 8.07
N CYS A 79 -1.43 11.59 8.15
CA CYS A 79 -1.89 10.23 7.88
C CYS A 79 -3.07 9.78 8.75
N GLU A 80 -3.18 10.32 9.96
CA GLU A 80 -4.29 10.06 10.87
C GLU A 80 -5.65 10.44 10.24
N TYR A 81 -5.68 11.47 9.39
CA TYR A 81 -6.89 11.90 8.67
C TYR A 81 -7.12 11.13 7.36
N GLN A 82 -6.16 10.35 6.87
CA GLN A 82 -6.31 9.56 5.63
C GLN A 82 -7.12 8.28 5.85
N LEU A 83 -7.31 7.86 7.10
CA LEU A 83 -8.07 6.66 7.44
C LEU A 83 -9.58 6.81 7.14
N PHE A 84 -10.10 8.04 7.16
CA PHE A 84 -11.52 8.32 6.93
C PHE A 84 -11.72 9.35 5.83
N LYS A 85 -12.74 9.14 4.98
CA LYS A 85 -13.11 10.11 3.94
C LYS A 85 -13.51 11.44 4.58
N GLN A 86 -13.19 12.57 3.93
CA GLN A 86 -13.52 13.93 4.41
C GLN A 86 -14.99 14.11 4.80
N PHE A 87 -15.90 13.45 4.09
CA PHE A 87 -17.34 13.45 4.41
C PHE A 87 -17.67 12.95 5.82
N LEU A 88 -16.90 12.00 6.35
CA LEU A 88 -17.12 11.40 7.67
C LEU A 88 -16.71 12.35 8.79
N TRP A 89 -15.63 13.10 8.59
CA TRP A 89 -15.24 14.18 9.49
C TRP A 89 -16.28 15.32 9.50
N VAL A 90 -16.81 15.68 8.33
CA VAL A 90 -17.88 16.68 8.24
C VAL A 90 -19.15 16.18 8.95
N SER A 91 -19.51 14.91 8.82
CA SER A 91 -20.70 14.36 9.51
C SER A 91 -20.53 14.30 11.03
N ILE A 92 -19.33 13.99 11.53
CA ILE A 92 -19.02 14.05 12.97
C ILE A 92 -19.13 15.50 13.46
N GLY A 93 -18.61 16.46 12.69
CA GLY A 93 -18.69 17.88 13.03
C GLY A 93 -20.13 18.39 13.10
N THR A 94 -20.96 18.04 12.11
CA THR A 94 -22.36 18.49 12.06
C THR A 94 -23.20 17.89 13.18
N THR A 95 -23.06 16.59 13.46
CA THR A 95 -23.78 15.92 14.55
C THR A 95 -23.39 16.47 15.93
N SER A 96 -22.10 16.74 16.15
CA SER A 96 -21.60 17.34 17.39
C SER A 96 -22.15 18.76 17.58
N MET A 97 -22.23 19.57 16.52
CA MET A 97 -22.74 20.94 16.60
C MET A 97 -24.25 20.98 16.89
N LEU A 98 -25.03 20.07 16.29
CA LEU A 98 -26.48 19.98 16.50
C LEU A 98 -26.83 19.55 17.93
N THR A 99 -26.12 18.56 18.47
CA THR A 99 -26.38 18.06 19.83
C THR A 99 -26.00 19.08 20.91
N LEU A 100 -24.87 19.77 20.76
CA LEU A 100 -24.47 20.86 21.66
C LEU A 100 -25.42 22.05 21.59
N GLY A 101 -25.88 22.42 20.39
CA GLY A 101 -26.87 23.49 20.21
C GLY A 101 -28.21 23.19 20.88
N ALA A 102 -28.73 21.98 20.71
CA ALA A 102 -29.97 21.55 21.34
C ALA A 102 -29.86 21.51 22.88
N TRP A 103 -28.71 21.06 23.40
CA TRP A 103 -28.43 21.08 24.84
C TRP A 103 -28.41 22.51 25.39
N PHE A 104 -27.77 23.44 24.69
CA PHE A 104 -27.71 24.85 25.08
C PHE A 104 -29.10 25.52 25.08
N LEU A 105 -29.93 25.26 24.07
CA LEU A 105 -31.30 25.79 24.03
C LEU A 105 -32.15 25.25 25.19
N LYS A 106 -32.00 23.96 25.52
CA LYS A 106 -32.66 23.34 26.68
C LYS A 106 -32.18 23.97 28.00
N TYR A 107 -30.88 24.24 28.12
CA TYR A 107 -30.29 24.91 29.28
C TYR A 107 -30.85 26.32 29.47
N MET A 108 -30.92 27.11 28.40
CA MET A 108 -31.51 28.46 28.42
C MET A 108 -33.00 28.43 28.78
N HIS A 109 -33.78 27.50 28.22
CA HIS A 109 -35.20 27.35 28.57
C HIS A 109 -35.41 26.99 30.06
N ASN A 110 -34.58 26.09 30.60
CA ASN A 110 -34.64 25.68 32.00
C ASN A 110 -34.39 26.86 32.97
N ILE A 111 -33.44 27.74 32.64
CA ILE A 111 -33.14 28.93 33.45
C ILE A 111 -34.28 29.96 33.37
N THR A 112 -34.86 30.20 32.20
CA THR A 112 -35.98 31.13 32.03
C THR A 112 -37.23 30.67 32.80
N PHE A 113 -37.51 29.36 32.83
CA PHE A 113 -38.63 28.80 33.60
C PHE A 113 -38.43 29.01 35.11
N GLN A 114 -37.21 28.87 35.60
CA GLN A 114 -36.88 29.12 37.00
C GLN A 114 -36.99 30.61 37.39
N SER A 115 -36.82 31.54 36.44
CA SER A 115 -37.05 32.97 36.66
C SER A 115 -38.54 33.34 36.66
N CYS A 116 -39.37 32.69 35.85
CA CYS A 116 -40.82 32.92 35.82
C CYS A 116 -41.58 32.20 36.95
N ALA A 117 -41.03 31.13 37.52
CA ALA A 117 -41.66 30.34 38.58
C ALA A 117 -41.37 30.82 40.01
N LYS A 118 -40.75 31.99 40.22
CA LYS A 118 -40.58 32.54 41.58
C LYS A 118 -41.80 33.37 41.99
N PRO A 119 -42.70 32.87 42.88
CA PRO A 119 -43.55 33.78 43.64
C PRO A 119 -42.67 34.69 44.51
N LYS A 120 -43.06 35.96 44.63
CA LYS A 120 -42.49 36.95 45.55
C LYS A 120 -42.30 36.31 46.94
N ALA A 121 -41.07 36.30 47.44
CA ALA A 121 -40.77 35.81 48.78
C ALA A 121 -41.54 36.65 49.82
N VAL A 122 -42.53 36.03 50.46
CA VAL A 122 -43.07 36.45 51.76
C VAL A 122 -42.28 35.69 52.82
N ASN A 123 -41.55 36.46 53.62
CA ASN A 123 -41.12 36.24 55.00
C ASN A 123 -40.76 34.80 55.44
N ASN A 124 -39.45 34.62 55.64
CA ASN A 124 -38.75 33.70 56.54
C ASN A 124 -39.63 32.87 57.49
N ASN A 125 -39.61 31.53 57.31
CA ASN A 125 -39.32 30.56 58.39
C ASN A 125 -39.43 29.05 58.03
N ASP A 126 -39.45 28.62 56.76
CA ASP A 126 -39.55 27.18 56.48
C ASP A 126 -38.23 26.53 56.02
N ILE A 127 -37.65 25.78 56.96
CA ILE A 127 -36.65 24.73 56.74
C ILE A 127 -37.32 23.62 55.92
N VAL A 128 -36.87 23.40 54.67
CA VAL A 128 -37.17 22.17 53.92
C VAL A 128 -35.89 21.59 53.36
N ILE A 129 -35.56 20.42 53.89
CA ILE A 129 -34.48 19.51 53.54
C ILE A 129 -34.72 18.94 52.12
N SER A 130 -33.61 18.56 51.44
CA SER A 130 -33.54 17.72 50.22
C SER A 130 -33.55 18.52 48.91
N LYS A 131 -32.49 18.51 48.08
CA LYS A 131 -31.86 17.32 47.50
C LYS A 131 -30.35 17.52 47.31
N THR A 132 -29.57 16.71 48.02
CA THR A 132 -28.15 16.47 47.74
C THR A 132 -28.05 15.62 46.48
N ALA A 133 -27.41 16.12 45.41
CA ALA A 133 -27.01 15.29 44.29
C ALA A 133 -25.52 14.93 44.48
N VAL A 134 -25.28 13.74 45.04
CA VAL A 134 -23.94 13.12 45.08
C VAL A 134 -23.66 12.59 43.68
N PHE A 135 -22.78 13.24 42.93
CA PHE A 135 -22.25 12.72 41.68
C PHE A 135 -21.04 11.84 42.00
N THR A 136 -21.24 10.53 42.08
CA THR A 136 -20.15 9.55 42.08
C THR A 136 -19.81 9.22 40.64
N ILE A 137 -18.67 9.70 40.14
CA ILE A 137 -18.15 9.33 38.82
C ILE A 137 -17.30 8.07 38.99
N PHE A 138 -17.79 6.92 38.53
CA PHE A 138 -16.95 5.76 38.27
C PHE A 138 -16.27 5.96 36.91
N THR A 139 -14.98 6.27 36.92
CA THR A 139 -14.12 6.14 35.74
C THR A 139 -13.86 4.65 35.53
N GLN A 140 -14.52 4.03 34.56
CA GLN A 140 -14.03 2.75 34.03
C GLN A 140 -12.93 3.04 33.02
N ASN A 141 -11.71 2.65 33.39
CA ASN A 141 -10.60 2.47 32.49
C ASN A 141 -10.99 1.44 31.43
N LEU A 142 -10.82 1.79 30.16
CA LEU A 142 -10.22 0.96 29.09
C LEU A 142 -9.98 1.86 27.86
#